data_AF-A0A965RW37-F1
#
_entry.id   AF-A0A965RW37-F1
#
_cell.length_a   1.000
_cell.length_b   1.000
_cell.length_c   1.000
_cell.angle_alpha   90.00
_cell.angle_beta   90.00
_cell.angle_gamma   90.00
#
_symmetry.space_group_name_H-M   'P 1'
#
loop_
_entity.id
_entity.type
_entity.pdbx_description
1 polymer ?
#
loop_
_entity_poly.entity_id
_entity_poly.type
_entity_poly.pdbx_seq_one_letter_code
_entity_poly.pdbx_strand_id
1 'polypeptide(L)'
;MENKNFLEQIKSYLEQEDLIGSGREISALKTSFEDYMIEVERLDQIKRMEATDKGETVESPDFKSEKEAFFTVYKDVQEKRKAQVELKNALEAGNLKQKKELILRFKDLIENEENIGNAFATRKEIHETWKKIGDIPREKRDEIQKEYSRYVEIFHHTINIYKVLKENDYKKNSQLKDEVIFKLKNLRNSSKNVRDIEATLRTLQDEWEGIGPVQNEQWEELKASYWEAVKSVYEKINNFYDEQRHVLLENLQKKRELVAELIEATSNFEAASKQKDWDVITEKVLAIQERWKHIGFGPKKE
;
A
#
# COMPACT_ATOMS: atom_id res chain seq x y z
N MET A 1 60.37 48.78 7.22
CA MET A 1 59.49 48.78 6.04
C MET A 1 59.18 47.33 5.73
N GLU A 2 58.15 46.76 6.37
CA GLU A 2 57.65 45.45 5.96
C GLU A 2 57.15 45.60 4.53
N ASN A 3 57.64 44.73 3.66
CA ASN A 3 57.30 44.68 2.25
C ASN A 3 55.84 44.19 2.12
N LYS A 4 54.87 45.07 2.38
CA LYS A 4 53.45 44.78 2.23
C LYS A 4 53.12 44.80 0.75
N ASN A 5 53.31 43.66 0.08
CA ASN A 5 52.89 43.49 -1.30
C ASN A 5 51.37 43.29 -1.37
N PHE A 6 50.62 44.37 -1.12
CA PHE A 6 49.16 44.40 -1.17
C PHE A 6 48.63 43.90 -2.51
N LEU A 7 49.38 44.14 -3.60
CA LEU A 7 49.06 43.68 -4.95
C LEU A 7 49.16 42.16 -5.08
N GLU A 8 50.20 41.52 -4.54
CA GLU A 8 50.29 40.05 -4.48
C GLU A 8 49.21 39.45 -3.60
N GLN A 9 48.90 40.09 -2.46
CA GLN A 9 47.83 39.61 -1.58
C GLN A 9 46.46 39.64 -2.27
N ILE A 10 46.09 40.74 -2.94
CA ILE A 10 44.82 40.78 -3.68
C ILE A 10 44.80 39.82 -4.88
N LYS A 11 45.94 39.63 -5.56
CA LYS A 11 46.08 38.64 -6.63
C LYS A 11 45.90 37.21 -6.12
N SER A 12 46.39 36.86 -4.94
CA SER A 12 46.20 35.51 -4.37
C SER A 12 44.72 35.17 -4.15
N TYR A 13 43.87 36.16 -3.87
CA TYR A 13 42.42 35.93 -3.81
C TYR A 13 41.82 35.60 -5.17
N LEU A 14 42.40 36.01 -6.30
CA LEU A 14 41.91 35.56 -7.61
C LEU A 14 42.09 34.05 -7.82
N GLU A 15 43.08 33.44 -7.19
CA GLU A 15 43.38 32.00 -7.28
C GLU A 15 42.55 31.16 -6.31
N GLN A 16 41.93 31.78 -5.30
CA GLN A 16 41.10 31.08 -4.33
C GLN A 16 39.76 30.63 -4.94
N GLU A 17 39.30 29.45 -4.50
CA GLU A 17 38.00 28.89 -4.89
C GLU A 17 36.84 29.52 -4.12
N ASP A 18 37.01 29.85 -2.83
CA ASP A 18 35.97 30.45 -1.98
C ASP A 18 36.23 31.94 -1.69
N LEU A 19 35.64 32.82 -2.50
CA LEU A 19 35.70 34.27 -2.26
C LEU A 19 34.56 34.77 -1.39
N ILE A 20 33.54 33.94 -1.16
CA ILE A 20 32.38 34.29 -0.35
C ILE A 20 32.82 34.32 1.12
N GLY A 21 33.55 33.29 1.55
CA GLY A 21 34.13 33.19 2.89
C GLY A 21 35.11 34.31 3.21
N SER A 22 35.98 34.65 2.25
CA SER A 22 37.03 35.66 2.40
C SER A 22 36.58 37.12 2.23
N GLY A 23 35.28 37.38 2.15
CA GLY A 23 34.76 38.71 1.84
C GLY A 23 35.14 39.80 2.86
N ARG A 24 35.31 39.43 4.14
CA ARG A 24 35.73 40.37 5.20
C ARG A 24 37.21 40.71 5.07
N GLU A 25 38.02 39.71 4.80
CA GLU A 25 39.47 39.82 4.62
C GLU A 25 39.81 40.64 3.37
N ILE A 26 39.09 40.41 2.26
CA ILE A 26 39.21 41.21 1.02
C ILE A 26 38.86 42.69 1.28
N SER A 27 37.82 42.94 2.08
CA SER A 27 37.42 44.31 2.44
C SER A 27 38.42 44.98 3.38
N ALA A 28 38.92 44.25 4.37
CA ALA A 28 39.96 44.73 5.29
C ALA A 28 41.29 45.00 4.56
N LEU A 29 41.62 44.20 3.54
CA LEU A 29 42.78 44.40 2.68
C LEU A 29 42.67 45.71 1.89
N LYS A 30 41.50 46.02 1.33
CA LYS A 30 41.24 47.31 0.67
C LYS A 30 41.46 48.47 1.64
N THR A 31 40.86 48.42 2.83
CA THR A 31 41.03 49.49 3.84
C THR A 31 42.50 49.65 4.24
N SER A 32 43.21 48.54 4.48
CA SER A 32 44.63 48.55 4.83
C SER A 32 45.52 49.12 3.71
N PHE A 33 45.17 48.86 2.45
CA PHE A 33 45.84 49.44 1.29
C PHE A 33 45.56 50.94 1.18
N GLU A 34 44.30 51.37 1.32
CA GLU A 34 43.92 52.79 1.31
C GLU A 34 44.65 53.58 2.40
N ASP A 35 44.68 53.07 3.63
CA ASP A 35 45.41 53.67 4.75
C ASP A 35 46.93 53.75 4.50
N TYR A 36 47.50 52.68 3.93
CA TYR A 36 48.92 52.67 3.55
C TYR A 36 49.22 53.72 2.48
N MET A 37 48.39 53.83 1.44
CA MET A 37 48.58 54.82 0.39
C MET A 37 48.51 56.25 0.92
N ILE A 38 47.57 56.55 1.83
CA ILE A 38 47.47 57.87 2.47
C ILE A 38 48.75 58.21 3.24
N GLU A 39 49.28 57.27 4.02
CA GLU A 39 50.49 57.51 4.80
C GLU A 39 51.73 57.66 3.91
N VAL A 40 51.85 56.89 2.84
CA VAL A 40 52.96 57.02 1.88
C VAL A 40 52.91 58.35 1.12
N GLU A 41 51.73 58.78 0.66
CA GLU A 41 51.54 60.08 0.00
C GLU A 41 51.86 61.25 0.95
N ARG A 42 51.47 61.14 2.22
CA ARG A 42 51.81 62.12 3.26
C ARG A 42 53.31 62.22 3.50
N LEU A 43 54.01 61.08 3.59
CA LEU A 43 55.46 61.04 3.78
C LEU A 43 56.21 61.59 2.56
N ASP A 44 55.72 61.32 1.35
CA ASP A 44 56.26 61.91 0.12
C ASP A 44 56.10 63.44 0.12
N GLN A 45 54.93 63.94 0.52
CA GLN A 45 54.68 65.38 0.65
C GLN A 45 55.65 66.05 1.64
N ILE A 46 55.89 65.45 2.81
CA ILE A 46 56.86 65.96 3.80
C ILE A 46 58.28 65.98 3.20
N LYS A 47 58.71 64.90 2.55
CA LYS A 47 60.04 64.82 1.91
C LYS A 47 60.23 65.88 0.84
N ARG A 48 59.19 66.17 0.04
CA ARG A 48 59.24 67.25 -0.95
C ARG A 48 59.37 68.62 -0.31
N MET A 49 58.66 68.88 0.79
CA MET A 49 58.80 70.13 1.54
C MET A 49 60.22 70.30 2.08
N GLU A 50 60.78 69.25 2.69
CA GLU A 50 62.16 69.26 3.21
C GLU A 50 63.22 69.40 2.10
N ALA A 51 63.01 68.80 0.93
CA ALA A 51 63.90 68.93 -0.21
C ALA A 51 63.86 70.34 -0.82
N THR A 52 62.66 70.93 -0.90
CA THR A 52 62.47 72.31 -1.35
C THR A 52 63.20 73.30 -0.44
N ASP A 53 63.16 73.09 0.87
CA ASP A 53 63.88 73.91 1.86
C ASP A 53 65.42 73.77 1.75
N LYS A 54 65.91 72.67 1.17
CA LYS A 54 67.34 72.40 0.93
C LYS A 54 67.82 72.74 -0.49
N GLY A 55 66.93 73.18 -1.37
CA GLY A 55 67.24 73.46 -2.77
C GLY A 55 67.43 72.22 -3.65
N GLU A 56 66.97 71.06 -3.19
CA GLU A 56 67.03 69.78 -3.91
C GLU A 56 65.66 69.45 -4.54
N THR A 57 65.66 68.85 -5.73
CA THR A 57 64.45 68.30 -6.36
C THR A 57 64.40 66.79 -6.16
N VAL A 58 63.34 66.29 -5.53
CA VAL A 58 63.09 64.85 -5.33
C VAL A 58 62.03 64.37 -6.31
N GLU A 59 62.31 63.29 -7.04
CA GLU A 59 61.33 62.61 -7.89
C GLU A 59 60.28 61.90 -7.03
N SER A 60 59.01 62.09 -7.39
CA SER A 60 57.88 61.41 -6.76
C SER A 60 57.74 59.99 -7.29
N PRO A 61 57.43 59.01 -6.42
CA PRO A 61 56.87 57.73 -6.87
C PRO A 61 55.54 57.92 -7.60
N ASP A 62 55.22 57.01 -8.52
CA ASP A 62 53.95 56.99 -9.28
C ASP A 62 52.85 56.25 -8.50
N PHE A 63 52.31 56.93 -7.48
CA PHE A 63 51.23 56.40 -6.65
C PHE A 63 49.93 56.17 -7.42
N LYS A 64 49.74 56.84 -8.57
CA LYS A 64 48.54 56.70 -9.39
C LYS A 64 48.50 55.33 -10.06
N SER A 65 49.60 54.93 -10.71
CA SER A 65 49.73 53.61 -11.33
C SER A 65 49.57 52.47 -10.30
N GLU A 66 50.16 52.59 -9.11
CA GLU A 66 50.02 51.59 -8.04
C GLU A 66 48.57 51.45 -7.54
N LYS A 67 47.86 52.57 -7.34
CA LYS A 67 46.43 52.57 -7.00
C LYS A 67 45.60 51.92 -8.11
N GLU A 68 45.83 52.32 -9.37
CA GLU A 68 45.12 51.76 -10.52
C GLU A 68 45.32 50.24 -10.65
N ALA A 69 46.54 49.75 -10.45
CA ALA A 69 46.86 48.33 -10.47
C ALA A 69 46.14 47.54 -9.38
N PHE A 70 46.13 48.05 -8.14
CA PHE A 70 45.42 47.39 -7.03
C PHE A 70 43.91 47.39 -7.24
N PHE A 71 43.32 48.55 -7.58
CA PHE A 71 41.86 48.66 -7.75
C PHE A 71 41.33 47.89 -8.95
N THR A 72 42.14 47.71 -10.00
CA THR A 72 41.80 46.82 -11.13
C THR A 72 41.64 45.38 -10.65
N VAL A 73 42.64 44.83 -9.95
CA VAL A 73 42.58 43.46 -9.42
C VAL A 73 41.48 43.32 -8.35
N TYR A 74 41.31 44.32 -7.49
CA TYR A 74 40.23 44.34 -6.51
C TYR A 74 38.84 44.30 -7.17
N LYS A 75 38.64 45.03 -8.26
CA LYS A 75 37.41 45.01 -9.04
C LYS A 75 37.15 43.61 -9.61
N ASP A 76 38.16 42.97 -10.18
CA ASP A 76 38.05 41.60 -10.71
C ASP A 76 37.68 40.59 -9.60
N VAL A 77 38.29 40.71 -8.42
CA VAL A 77 37.94 39.89 -7.23
C VAL A 77 36.49 40.13 -6.80
N GLN A 78 36.02 41.38 -6.79
CA GLN A 78 34.63 41.70 -6.46
C GLN A 78 33.64 41.14 -7.49
N GLU A 79 33.95 41.24 -8.79
CA GLU A 79 33.12 40.68 -9.86
C GLU A 79 33.04 39.15 -9.76
N LYS A 80 34.19 38.47 -9.58
CA LYS A 80 34.24 37.01 -9.40
C LYS A 80 33.47 36.57 -8.14
N ARG A 81 33.63 37.29 -7.02
CA ARG A 81 32.88 37.03 -5.79
C ARG A 81 31.37 37.24 -5.98
N LYS A 82 30.97 38.31 -6.65
CA LYS A 82 29.56 38.56 -6.98
C LYS A 82 28.97 37.42 -7.81
N ALA A 83 29.68 36.96 -8.83
CA ALA A 83 29.28 35.83 -9.65
C ALA A 83 29.13 34.53 -8.83
N GLN A 84 30.02 34.26 -7.87
CA GLN A 84 29.89 33.12 -6.96
C GLN A 84 28.65 33.22 -6.05
N VAL A 85 28.35 34.41 -5.52
CA VAL A 85 27.15 34.65 -4.71
C VAL A 85 25.88 34.44 -5.54
N GLU A 86 25.84 34.96 -6.76
CA GLU A 86 24.70 34.79 -7.68
C GLU A 86 24.51 33.32 -8.05
N LEU A 87 25.58 32.59 -8.37
CA LEU A 87 25.53 31.16 -8.65
C LEU A 87 25.01 30.36 -7.45
N LYS A 88 25.53 30.64 -6.25
CA LYS A 88 25.07 30.00 -5.01
C LYS A 88 23.59 30.25 -4.77
N ASN A 89 23.14 31.49 -4.91
CA ASN A 89 21.73 31.84 -4.73
C ASN A 89 20.84 31.15 -5.76
N ALA A 90 21.28 31.05 -7.02
CA ALA A 90 20.56 30.34 -8.07
C ALA A 90 20.45 28.83 -7.78
N LEU A 91 21.54 28.20 -7.31
CA LEU A 91 21.54 26.79 -6.90
C LEU A 91 20.62 26.55 -5.70
N GLU A 92 20.69 27.39 -4.67
CA GLU A 92 19.81 27.30 -3.50
C GLU A 92 18.33 27.49 -3.88
N ALA A 93 18.02 28.40 -4.81
CA ALA A 93 16.67 28.60 -5.34
C ALA A 93 16.18 27.38 -6.14
N GLY A 94 17.03 26.78 -6.96
CA GLY A 94 16.73 25.54 -7.69
C GLY A 94 16.47 24.37 -6.74
N ASN A 95 17.31 24.19 -5.73
CA ASN A 95 17.14 23.16 -4.69
C ASN A 95 15.83 23.37 -3.90
N LEU A 96 15.49 24.62 -3.59
CA LEU A 96 14.23 24.96 -2.93
C LEU A 96 13.02 24.55 -3.78
N LYS A 97 13.07 24.81 -5.09
CA LYS A 97 12.03 24.39 -6.03
C LYS A 97 11.87 22.87 -6.04
N GLN A 98 12.97 22.12 -6.15
CA GLN A 98 12.94 20.66 -6.13
C GLN A 98 12.40 20.10 -4.81
N LYS A 99 12.78 20.67 -3.65
CA LYS A 99 12.23 20.24 -2.36
C LYS A 99 10.72 20.48 -2.27
N LYS A 100 10.21 21.60 -2.80
CA LYS A 100 8.77 21.87 -2.87
C LYS A 100 8.04 20.89 -3.79
N GLU A 101 8.61 20.58 -4.95
CA GLU A 101 8.06 19.57 -5.87
C GLU A 101 7.99 18.19 -5.23
N LEU A 102 9.03 17.79 -4.47
CA LEU A 102 9.01 16.55 -3.70
C LEU A 102 7.91 16.54 -2.63
N ILE A 103 7.68 17.65 -1.93
CA ILE A 103 6.60 17.76 -0.95
C ILE A 103 5.24 17.61 -1.64
N LEU A 104 5.02 18.23 -2.81
CA LEU A 104 3.79 18.08 -3.58
C LEU A 104 3.59 16.64 -4.06
N ARG A 105 4.64 15.99 -4.56
CA ARG A 105 4.59 14.56 -4.93
C ARG A 105 4.29 13.67 -3.72
N PHE A 106 4.79 14.01 -2.53
CA PHE A 106 4.49 13.27 -1.31
C PHE A 106 3.04 13.48 -0.86
N LYS A 107 2.52 14.69 -0.99
CA LYS A 107 1.10 14.97 -0.74
C LYS A 107 0.21 14.13 -1.68
N ASP A 108 0.50 14.15 -2.97
CA ASP A 108 -0.22 13.37 -3.98
C ASP A 108 -0.18 11.87 -3.67
N LEU A 109 0.98 11.36 -3.26
CA LEU A 109 1.14 9.97 -2.82
C LEU A 109 0.21 9.62 -1.64
N ILE A 110 0.02 10.53 -0.69
CA ILE A 110 -0.86 10.28 0.46
C ILE A 110 -2.34 10.30 0.06
N GLU A 111 -2.71 11.17 -0.89
CA GLU A 111 -4.10 11.39 -1.29
C GLU A 111 -4.60 10.34 -2.31
N ASN A 112 -3.73 9.87 -3.20
CA ASN A 112 -4.15 9.13 -4.40
C ASN A 112 -3.60 7.70 -4.51
N GLU A 113 -2.58 7.29 -3.73
CA GLU A 113 -2.02 5.94 -3.83
C GLU A 113 -2.73 4.95 -2.91
N GLU A 114 -3.56 4.09 -3.51
CA GLU A 114 -4.28 3.03 -2.80
C GLU A 114 -3.40 1.79 -2.55
N ASN A 115 -2.36 1.58 -3.37
CA ASN A 115 -1.48 0.44 -3.22
C ASN A 115 -0.38 0.72 -2.19
N ILE A 116 -0.52 0.12 -1.00
CA ILE A 116 0.46 0.23 0.10
C ILE A 116 1.90 -0.08 -0.35
N GLY A 117 2.09 -1.12 -1.18
CA GLY A 117 3.41 -1.54 -1.62
C GLY A 117 4.10 -0.46 -2.45
N ASN A 118 3.38 0.11 -3.42
CA ASN A 118 3.86 1.23 -4.22
C ASN A 118 4.06 2.48 -3.37
N ALA A 119 3.15 2.74 -2.42
CA ALA A 119 3.25 3.88 -1.51
C ALA A 119 4.56 3.87 -0.71
N PHE A 120 4.99 2.70 -0.22
CA PHE A 120 6.28 2.57 0.46
C PHE A 120 7.47 2.76 -0.48
N ALA A 121 7.41 2.24 -1.70
CA ALA A 121 8.48 2.39 -2.70
C ALA A 121 8.66 3.86 -3.11
N THR A 122 7.58 4.55 -3.47
CA THR A 122 7.61 5.97 -3.83
C THR A 122 8.04 6.84 -2.66
N ARG A 123 7.57 6.56 -1.43
CA ARG A 123 8.03 7.27 -0.22
C ARG A 123 9.53 7.12 0.01
N LYS A 124 10.09 5.93 -0.27
CA LYS A 124 11.54 5.69 -0.18
C LYS A 124 12.29 6.51 -1.24
N GLU A 125 11.82 6.52 -2.48
CA GLU A 125 12.40 7.32 -3.56
C GLU A 125 12.40 8.83 -3.23
N ILE A 126 11.27 9.35 -2.73
CA ILE A 126 11.14 10.74 -2.28
C ILE A 126 12.16 11.05 -1.19
N HIS A 127 12.30 10.16 -0.21
CA HIS A 127 13.25 10.35 0.90
C HIS A 127 14.71 10.33 0.45
N GLU A 128 15.08 9.43 -0.47
CA GLU A 128 16.42 9.38 -1.05
C GLU A 128 16.73 10.63 -1.87
N THR A 129 15.77 11.10 -2.67
CA THR A 129 15.91 12.33 -3.45
C THR A 129 16.02 13.55 -2.53
N TRP A 130 15.22 13.62 -1.47
CA TRP A 130 15.29 14.69 -0.47
C TRP A 130 16.68 14.84 0.14
N LYS A 131 17.34 13.72 0.45
CA LYS A 131 18.70 13.68 0.99
C LYS A 131 19.77 14.12 -0.01
N LYS A 132 19.55 13.89 -1.30
CA LYS A 132 20.47 14.27 -2.38
C LYS A 132 20.39 15.76 -2.74
N ILE A 133 19.24 16.39 -2.54
CA ILE A 133 19.10 17.83 -2.81
C ILE A 133 19.95 18.61 -1.81
N GLY A 134 20.79 19.49 -2.35
CA GLY A 134 21.70 20.31 -1.58
C GLY A 134 21.03 21.38 -0.73
N ASP A 135 21.84 22.39 -0.40
CA ASP A 135 21.45 23.51 0.44
C ASP A 135 20.33 24.35 -0.17
N ILE A 136 19.50 24.91 0.70
CA ILE A 136 18.42 25.85 0.37
C ILE A 136 18.58 27.15 1.19
N PRO A 137 17.88 28.25 0.80
CA PRO A 137 17.98 29.51 1.52
C PRO A 137 17.65 29.34 2.99
N ARG A 138 18.50 29.89 3.87
CA ARG A 138 18.42 29.69 5.33
C ARG A 138 17.04 30.02 5.90
N GLU A 139 16.44 31.11 5.43
CA GLU A 139 15.11 31.58 5.84
C GLU A 139 13.99 30.56 5.57
N LYS A 140 14.17 29.69 4.57
CA LYS A 140 13.18 28.69 4.15
C LYS A 140 13.46 27.28 4.67
N ARG A 141 14.61 27.05 5.32
CA ARG A 141 14.99 25.71 5.80
C ARG A 141 13.98 25.13 6.79
N ASP A 142 13.62 25.90 7.81
CA ASP A 142 12.74 25.42 8.87
C ASP A 142 11.31 25.17 8.37
N GLU A 143 10.79 26.06 7.53
CA GLU A 143 9.46 25.94 6.91
C GLU A 143 9.38 24.64 6.08
N ILE A 144 10.31 24.45 5.15
CA ILE A 144 10.36 23.31 4.24
C ILE A 144 10.59 21.99 4.99
N GLN A 145 11.45 22.00 6.02
CA GLN A 145 11.69 20.81 6.83
C GLN A 145 10.46 20.43 7.66
N LYS A 146 9.76 21.40 8.27
CA LYS A 146 8.52 21.16 9.02
C LYS A 146 7.42 20.60 8.14
N GLU A 147 7.24 21.15 6.94
CA GLU A 147 6.26 20.63 5.98
C GLU A 147 6.57 19.19 5.57
N TYR A 148 7.83 18.89 5.23
CA TYR A 148 8.24 17.52 4.90
C TYR A 148 7.99 16.55 6.06
N SER A 149 8.41 16.89 7.28
CA SER A 149 8.19 16.06 8.48
C SER A 149 6.70 15.83 8.73
N ARG A 150 5.86 16.86 8.57
CA ARG A 150 4.41 16.73 8.70
C ARG A 150 3.84 15.70 7.71
N TYR A 151 4.25 15.73 6.44
CA TYR A 151 3.78 14.73 5.46
C TYR A 151 4.31 13.33 5.75
N VAL A 152 5.53 13.19 6.30
CA VAL A 152 6.02 11.90 6.79
C VAL A 152 5.14 11.36 7.92
N GLU A 153 4.73 12.20 8.87
CA GLU A 153 3.84 11.81 9.96
C GLU A 153 2.45 11.42 9.45
N ILE A 154 1.85 12.23 8.56
CA ILE A 154 0.56 11.95 7.94
C ILE A 154 0.61 10.63 7.17
N PHE A 155 1.68 10.37 6.42
CA PHE A 155 1.88 9.10 5.71
C PHE A 155 1.84 7.92 6.68
N HIS A 156 2.63 7.96 7.76
CA HIS A 156 2.63 6.86 8.74
C HIS A 156 1.27 6.68 9.41
N HIS A 157 0.59 7.79 9.75
CA HIS A 157 -0.74 7.73 10.33
C HIS A 157 -1.76 7.10 9.39
N THR A 158 -1.75 7.50 8.11
CA THR A 158 -2.63 6.95 7.06
C THR A 158 -2.40 5.46 6.86
N ILE A 159 -1.14 5.04 6.77
CA ILE A 159 -0.79 3.61 6.68
C ILE A 159 -1.26 2.84 7.91
N ASN A 160 -1.13 3.43 9.10
CA ASN A 160 -1.61 2.78 10.32
C ASN A 160 -3.13 2.62 10.33
N ILE A 161 -3.88 3.65 9.94
CA ILE A 161 -5.34 3.57 9.78
C ILE A 161 -5.71 2.44 8.82
N TYR A 162 -5.08 2.38 7.64
CA TYR A 162 -5.34 1.33 6.68
C TYR A 162 -5.09 -0.07 7.26
N LYS A 163 -3.97 -0.27 7.97
CA LYS A 163 -3.65 -1.55 8.61
C LYS A 163 -4.73 -1.96 9.63
N VAL A 164 -5.14 -1.03 10.48
CA VAL A 164 -6.19 -1.27 11.49
C VAL A 164 -7.54 -1.58 10.83
N LEU A 165 -7.91 -0.85 9.78
CA LEU A 165 -9.13 -1.12 9.01
C LEU A 165 -9.10 -2.52 8.39
N LYS A 166 -7.99 -2.88 7.74
CA LYS A 166 -7.79 -4.21 7.15
C LYS A 166 -7.87 -5.32 8.20
N GLU A 167 -7.27 -5.13 9.37
CA GLU A 167 -7.33 -6.09 10.47
C GLU A 167 -8.77 -6.22 11.02
N ASN A 168 -9.48 -5.11 11.14
CA ASN A 168 -10.88 -5.12 11.55
C ASN A 168 -11.78 -5.82 10.51
N ASP A 169 -11.54 -5.60 9.22
CA ASP A 169 -12.25 -6.31 8.14
C ASP A 169 -11.99 -7.81 8.20
N TYR A 170 -10.74 -8.24 8.41
CA TYR A 170 -10.42 -9.65 8.59
C TYR A 170 -11.13 -10.26 9.80
N LYS A 171 -11.17 -9.54 10.93
CA LYS A 171 -11.88 -9.97 12.13
C LYS A 171 -13.38 -10.11 11.88
N LYS A 172 -13.98 -9.13 11.21
CA LYS A 172 -15.40 -9.15 10.85
C LYS A 172 -15.72 -10.28 9.87
N ASN A 173 -14.88 -10.50 8.86
CA ASN A 173 -15.03 -11.59 7.90
C ASN A 173 -14.92 -12.96 8.58
N SER A 174 -13.99 -13.13 9.55
CA SER A 174 -13.88 -14.35 10.35
C SER A 174 -15.17 -14.61 11.12
N GLN A 175 -15.72 -13.59 11.80
CA GLN A 175 -16.97 -13.71 12.55
C GLN A 175 -18.16 -14.08 11.65
N LEU A 176 -18.29 -13.46 10.47
CA LEU A 176 -19.34 -13.80 9.51
C LEU A 176 -19.18 -15.24 8.99
N LYS A 177 -17.95 -15.71 8.77
CA LYS A 177 -17.66 -17.09 8.37
C LYS A 177 -18.05 -18.07 9.48
N ASP A 178 -17.73 -17.76 10.74
CA ASP A 178 -18.18 -18.54 11.91
C ASP A 178 -19.71 -18.60 12.03
N GLU A 179 -20.40 -17.49 11.79
CA GLU A 179 -21.87 -17.44 11.78
C GLU A 179 -22.46 -18.36 10.70
N VAL A 180 -21.89 -18.39 9.50
CA VAL A 180 -22.32 -19.32 8.44
C VAL A 180 -22.11 -20.77 8.87
N ILE A 181 -20.95 -21.10 9.46
CA ILE A 181 -20.67 -22.44 9.98
C ILE A 181 -21.69 -22.83 11.06
N PHE A 182 -22.03 -21.91 11.96
CA PHE A 182 -23.05 -22.12 12.97
C PHE A 182 -24.45 -22.36 12.36
N LYS A 183 -24.85 -21.56 11.38
CA LYS A 183 -26.10 -21.75 10.62
C LYS A 183 -26.14 -23.12 9.93
N LEU A 184 -25.03 -23.58 9.33
CA LEU A 184 -24.92 -24.91 8.70
C LEU A 184 -25.10 -26.04 9.73
N LYS A 185 -24.44 -25.94 10.88
CA LYS A 185 -24.59 -26.92 11.98
C LYS A 185 -26.03 -26.98 12.49
N ASN A 186 -26.71 -25.83 12.59
CA ASN A 186 -28.13 -25.79 12.96
C ASN A 186 -29.05 -26.33 11.86
N LEU A 187 -28.73 -26.07 10.58
CA LEU A 187 -29.50 -26.56 9.44
C LEU A 187 -29.54 -28.09 9.42
N ARG A 188 -28.41 -28.75 9.73
CA ARG A 188 -28.35 -30.21 9.92
C ARG A 188 -29.38 -30.70 10.94
N ASN A 189 -29.57 -29.98 12.05
CA ASN A 189 -30.50 -30.37 13.12
C ASN A 189 -31.95 -29.89 12.88
N SER A 190 -32.21 -29.15 11.80
CA SER A 190 -33.54 -28.62 11.53
C SER A 190 -34.54 -29.71 11.19
N SER A 191 -35.80 -29.50 11.59
CA SER A 191 -36.96 -30.35 11.27
C SER A 191 -37.64 -29.97 9.95
N LYS A 192 -36.99 -29.12 9.14
CA LYS A 192 -37.50 -28.71 7.82
C LYS A 192 -37.51 -29.90 6.85
N ASN A 193 -38.32 -29.80 5.79
CA ASN A 193 -38.26 -30.77 4.71
C ASN A 193 -36.92 -30.68 3.96
N VAL A 194 -36.54 -31.76 3.26
CA VAL A 194 -35.24 -31.85 2.60
C VAL A 194 -35.04 -30.81 1.49
N ARG A 195 -36.10 -30.44 0.76
CA ARG A 195 -36.04 -29.40 -0.27
C ARG A 195 -35.66 -28.03 0.32
N ASP A 196 -36.24 -27.67 1.45
CA ASP A 196 -35.94 -26.41 2.14
C ASP A 196 -34.53 -26.43 2.74
N ILE A 197 -34.07 -27.60 3.20
CA ILE A 197 -32.69 -27.79 3.65
C ILE A 197 -31.72 -27.55 2.50
N GLU A 198 -31.94 -28.15 1.32
CA GLU A 198 -31.11 -27.95 0.13
C GLU A 198 -31.09 -26.47 -0.32
N ALA A 199 -32.24 -25.79 -0.34
CA ALA A 199 -32.32 -24.39 -0.72
C ALA A 199 -31.58 -23.47 0.28
N THR A 200 -31.74 -23.73 1.58
CA THR A 200 -31.02 -22.98 2.63
C THR A 200 -29.53 -23.24 2.54
N LEU A 201 -29.11 -24.49 2.26
CA LEU A 201 -27.69 -24.83 2.09
C LEU A 201 -27.06 -24.01 0.98
N ARG A 202 -27.69 -23.92 -0.21
CA ARG A 202 -27.17 -23.10 -1.32
C ARG A 202 -27.00 -21.64 -0.93
N THR A 203 -28.01 -21.07 -0.26
CA THR A 203 -27.95 -19.67 0.22
C THR A 203 -26.77 -19.45 1.18
N LEU A 204 -26.51 -20.39 2.09
CA LEU A 204 -25.38 -20.31 3.02
C LEU A 204 -24.02 -20.48 2.32
N GLN A 205 -23.95 -21.26 1.23
CA GLN A 205 -22.75 -21.38 0.41
C GLN A 205 -22.47 -20.06 -0.33
N ASP A 206 -23.50 -19.42 -0.89
CA ASP A 206 -23.39 -18.11 -1.52
C ASP A 206 -22.95 -17.03 -0.51
N GLU A 207 -23.52 -17.04 0.71
CA GLU A 207 -23.07 -16.19 1.82
C GLU A 207 -21.59 -16.42 2.13
N TRP A 208 -21.13 -17.67 2.22
CA TRP A 208 -19.74 -18.02 2.50
C TRP A 208 -18.76 -17.48 1.45
N GLU A 209 -19.11 -17.64 0.18
CA GLU A 209 -18.32 -17.18 -0.97
C GLU A 209 -18.29 -15.65 -1.08
N GLY A 210 -19.39 -14.99 -0.71
CA GLY A 210 -19.48 -13.53 -0.68
C GLY A 210 -18.69 -12.87 0.45
N ILE A 211 -18.32 -13.60 1.51
CA ILE A 211 -17.49 -13.05 2.58
C ILE A 211 -16.03 -12.96 2.13
N GLY A 212 -15.47 -11.76 2.29
CA GLY A 212 -14.10 -11.44 1.95
C GLY A 212 -13.02 -12.23 2.71
N PRO A 213 -11.74 -11.89 2.47
CA PRO A 213 -10.60 -12.61 3.04
C PRO A 213 -10.53 -12.49 4.58
N VAL A 214 -9.87 -13.47 5.18
CA VAL A 214 -9.55 -13.54 6.62
C VAL A 214 -8.03 -13.66 6.81
N GLN A 215 -7.54 -13.62 8.05
CA GLN A 215 -6.14 -13.90 8.33
C GLN A 215 -5.78 -15.33 7.92
N ASN A 216 -4.57 -15.51 7.36
CA ASN A 216 -4.13 -16.80 6.82
C ASN A 216 -4.16 -17.92 7.86
N GLU A 217 -3.79 -17.59 9.10
CA GLU A 217 -3.76 -18.53 10.22
C GLU A 217 -5.16 -19.08 10.54
N GLN A 218 -6.19 -18.25 10.46
CA GLN A 218 -7.58 -18.63 10.75
C GLN A 218 -8.28 -19.28 9.55
N TRP A 219 -7.82 -18.99 8.33
CA TRP A 219 -8.46 -19.46 7.11
C TRP A 219 -8.55 -20.98 7.03
N GLU A 220 -7.45 -21.69 7.32
CA GLU A 220 -7.43 -23.16 7.20
C GLU A 220 -8.36 -23.82 8.22
N GLU A 221 -8.44 -23.31 9.44
CA GLU A 221 -9.35 -23.80 10.48
C GLU A 221 -10.82 -23.55 10.11
N LEU A 222 -11.15 -22.33 9.67
CA LEU A 222 -12.49 -21.96 9.22
C LEU A 222 -12.93 -22.79 8.02
N LYS A 223 -12.05 -22.97 7.04
CA LYS A 223 -12.31 -23.75 5.84
C LYS A 223 -12.57 -25.22 6.17
N ALA A 224 -11.76 -25.82 7.04
CA ALA A 224 -11.97 -27.20 7.48
C ALA A 224 -13.32 -27.37 8.18
N SER A 225 -13.62 -26.49 9.14
CA SER A 225 -14.89 -26.47 9.89
C SER A 225 -16.11 -26.27 8.99
N TYR A 226 -15.98 -25.42 7.97
CA TYR A 226 -17.02 -25.19 6.96
C TYR A 226 -17.31 -26.45 6.15
N TRP A 227 -16.29 -27.09 5.57
CA TRP A 227 -16.49 -28.29 4.76
C TRP A 227 -17.02 -29.47 5.57
N GLU A 228 -16.61 -29.59 6.83
CA GLU A 228 -17.19 -30.57 7.77
C GLU A 228 -18.69 -30.31 7.99
N ALA A 229 -19.07 -29.06 8.25
CA ALA A 229 -20.47 -28.68 8.45
C ALA A 229 -21.29 -28.93 7.17
N VAL A 230 -20.80 -28.53 5.99
CA VAL A 230 -21.44 -28.79 4.69
C VAL A 230 -21.62 -30.28 4.45
N LYS A 231 -20.57 -31.09 4.67
CA LYS A 231 -20.63 -32.55 4.52
C LYS A 231 -21.71 -33.16 5.41
N SER A 232 -21.80 -32.71 6.67
CA SER A 232 -22.80 -33.21 7.62
C SER A 232 -24.25 -32.92 7.18
N VAL A 233 -24.49 -31.81 6.48
CA VAL A 233 -25.82 -31.49 5.92
C VAL A 233 -26.12 -32.39 4.72
N TYR A 234 -25.15 -32.60 3.82
CA TYR A 234 -25.31 -33.53 2.70
C TYR A 234 -25.53 -34.97 3.14
N GLU A 235 -24.86 -35.44 4.19
CA GLU A 235 -25.11 -36.77 4.77
C GLU A 235 -26.57 -36.92 5.20
N LYS A 236 -27.16 -35.90 5.85
CA LYS A 236 -28.59 -35.92 6.20
C LYS A 236 -29.49 -35.98 4.97
N ILE A 237 -29.18 -35.19 3.93
CA ILE A 237 -29.94 -35.16 2.68
C ILE A 237 -29.89 -36.55 2.00
N ASN A 238 -28.70 -37.12 1.88
CA ASN A 238 -28.49 -38.43 1.25
C ASN A 238 -29.22 -39.54 2.01
N ASN A 239 -29.10 -39.58 3.34
CA ASN A 239 -29.79 -40.57 4.17
C ASN A 239 -31.30 -40.54 3.96
N PHE A 240 -31.91 -39.36 3.85
CA PHE A 240 -33.35 -39.24 3.58
C PHE A 240 -33.76 -39.83 2.22
N TYR A 241 -32.99 -39.56 1.16
CA TYR A 241 -33.29 -40.14 -0.16
C TYR A 241 -33.00 -41.64 -0.22
N ASP A 242 -32.00 -42.12 0.51
CA ASP A 242 -31.69 -43.54 0.61
C ASP A 242 -32.75 -44.31 1.39
N GLU A 243 -33.26 -43.75 2.49
CA GLU A 243 -34.42 -44.29 3.24
C GLU A 243 -35.66 -44.36 2.34
N GLN A 244 -35.97 -43.29 1.59
CA GLN A 244 -37.07 -43.33 0.62
C GLN A 244 -36.87 -44.40 -0.43
N ARG A 245 -35.65 -44.54 -0.98
CA ARG A 245 -35.33 -45.57 -1.96
C ARG A 245 -35.52 -46.97 -1.38
N HIS A 246 -35.09 -47.19 -0.14
CA HIS A 246 -35.27 -48.47 0.55
C HIS A 246 -36.75 -48.82 0.71
N VAL A 247 -37.58 -47.87 1.15
CA VAL A 247 -39.04 -48.06 1.26
C VAL A 247 -39.67 -48.40 -0.10
N LEU A 248 -39.25 -47.72 -1.17
CA LEU A 248 -39.74 -48.00 -2.52
C LEU A 248 -39.32 -49.41 -2.99
N LEU A 249 -38.08 -49.83 -2.73
CA LEU A 249 -37.59 -51.17 -3.07
C LEU A 249 -38.29 -52.27 -2.25
N GLU A 250 -38.54 -52.03 -0.97
CA GLU A 250 -39.30 -52.95 -0.12
C GLU A 250 -40.75 -53.09 -0.61
N ASN A 251 -41.39 -51.98 -1.00
CA ASN A 251 -42.72 -52.01 -1.61
C ASN A 251 -42.72 -52.79 -2.94
N LEU A 252 -41.69 -52.62 -3.76
CA LEU A 252 -41.54 -53.37 -5.01
C LEU A 252 -41.39 -54.87 -4.74
N GLN A 253 -40.59 -55.25 -3.75
CA GLN A 253 -40.41 -56.64 -3.36
C GLN A 253 -41.71 -57.28 -2.87
N LYS A 254 -42.44 -56.60 -1.96
CA LYS A 254 -43.78 -57.04 -1.50
C LYS A 254 -44.76 -57.19 -2.67
N LYS A 255 -44.70 -56.28 -3.65
CA LYS A 255 -45.50 -56.36 -4.88
C LYS A 255 -45.11 -57.58 -5.72
N ARG A 256 -43.83 -57.86 -5.91
CA ARG A 256 -43.36 -59.05 -6.64
C ARG A 256 -43.80 -60.35 -5.95
N GLU A 257 -43.76 -60.39 -4.62
CA GLU A 257 -44.25 -61.52 -3.83
C GLU A 257 -45.76 -61.75 -4.03
N LEU A 258 -46.57 -60.69 -3.97
CA LEU A 258 -48.01 -60.80 -4.26
C LEU A 258 -48.30 -61.25 -5.71
N VAL A 259 -47.47 -60.84 -6.68
CA VAL A 259 -47.59 -61.33 -8.06
C VAL A 259 -47.26 -62.81 -8.16
N ALA A 260 -46.24 -63.29 -7.47
CA ALA A 260 -45.93 -64.71 -7.41
C ALA A 260 -47.06 -65.51 -6.73
N GLU A 261 -47.59 -65.03 -5.60
CA GLU A 261 -48.77 -65.61 -4.93
C GLU A 261 -49.99 -65.65 -5.86
N LEU A 262 -50.18 -64.60 -6.68
CA LEU A 262 -51.28 -64.53 -7.65
C LEU A 262 -51.10 -65.58 -8.75
N ILE A 263 -49.89 -65.72 -9.29
CA ILE A 263 -49.57 -66.73 -10.31
C ILE A 263 -49.82 -68.13 -9.74
N GLU A 264 -49.38 -68.41 -8.51
CA GLU A 264 -49.61 -69.70 -7.86
C GLU A 264 -51.11 -69.96 -7.61
N ALA A 265 -51.82 -68.98 -7.06
CA ALA A 265 -53.26 -69.09 -6.80
C ALA A 265 -54.10 -69.29 -8.08
N THR A 266 -53.60 -68.80 -9.22
CA THR A 266 -54.27 -68.93 -10.53
C THR A 266 -53.74 -70.10 -11.36
N SER A 267 -52.63 -70.74 -10.99
CA SER A 267 -52.03 -71.86 -11.75
C SER A 267 -52.95 -73.09 -11.91
N ASN A 268 -53.85 -73.32 -10.96
CA ASN A 268 -54.81 -74.43 -10.97
C ASN A 268 -56.18 -74.07 -11.56
N PHE A 269 -56.30 -72.92 -12.25
CA PHE A 269 -57.56 -72.48 -12.87
C PHE A 269 -58.16 -73.53 -13.84
N GLU A 270 -57.30 -74.21 -14.61
CA GLU A 270 -57.73 -75.18 -15.63
C GLU A 270 -58.28 -76.48 -15.02
N ALA A 271 -57.96 -76.77 -13.75
CA ALA A 271 -58.45 -77.94 -13.02
C ALA A 271 -59.76 -77.67 -12.24
N ALA A 272 -60.19 -76.41 -12.14
CA ALA A 272 -61.39 -76.01 -11.41
C ALA A 272 -62.66 -76.37 -12.20
N SER A 273 -63.44 -77.33 -11.69
CA SER A 273 -64.61 -77.87 -12.38
C SER A 273 -65.95 -77.59 -11.68
N LYS A 274 -65.92 -77.18 -10.40
CA LYS A 274 -67.13 -76.88 -9.61
C LYS A 274 -67.16 -75.40 -9.23
N GLN A 275 -68.36 -74.81 -9.15
CA GLN A 275 -68.58 -73.42 -8.71
C GLN A 275 -67.82 -73.06 -7.42
N LYS A 276 -67.80 -74.00 -6.46
CA LYS A 276 -67.12 -73.81 -5.17
C LYS A 276 -65.59 -73.65 -5.32
N ASP A 277 -64.98 -74.24 -6.35
CA ASP A 277 -63.55 -74.09 -6.63
C ASP A 277 -63.26 -72.66 -7.15
N TRP A 278 -64.17 -72.12 -7.96
CA TRP A 278 -64.11 -70.75 -8.47
C TRP A 278 -64.28 -69.70 -7.37
N ASP A 279 -65.18 -69.94 -6.42
CA ASP A 279 -65.39 -69.05 -5.27
C ASP A 279 -64.12 -68.94 -4.41
N VAL A 280 -63.45 -70.07 -4.14
CA VAL A 280 -62.20 -70.11 -3.34
C VAL A 280 -61.06 -69.38 -4.04
N ILE A 281 -60.91 -69.54 -5.37
CA ILE A 281 -59.87 -68.82 -6.12
C ILE A 281 -60.18 -67.32 -6.15
N THR A 282 -61.44 -66.95 -6.34
CA THR A 282 -61.88 -65.54 -6.37
C THR A 282 -61.62 -64.85 -5.03
N GLU A 283 -61.94 -65.47 -3.91
CA GLU A 283 -61.63 -64.93 -2.57
C GLU A 283 -60.12 -64.70 -2.38
N LYS A 284 -59.28 -65.64 -2.82
CA LYS A 284 -57.81 -65.49 -2.75
C LYS A 284 -57.31 -64.35 -3.62
N VAL A 285 -57.80 -64.22 -4.85
CA VAL A 285 -57.43 -63.13 -5.77
C VAL A 285 -57.85 -61.78 -5.19
N LEU A 286 -59.06 -61.66 -4.64
CA LEU A 286 -59.54 -60.44 -4.00
C LEU A 286 -58.71 -60.08 -2.77
N ALA A 287 -58.32 -61.07 -1.95
CA ALA A 287 -57.45 -60.84 -0.80
C ALA A 287 -56.04 -60.36 -1.20
N ILE A 288 -55.48 -60.88 -2.31
CA ILE A 288 -54.21 -60.38 -2.88
C ILE A 288 -54.39 -58.95 -3.43
N GLN A 289 -55.51 -58.67 -4.10
CA GLN A 289 -55.81 -57.34 -4.63
C GLN A 289 -55.92 -56.29 -3.52
N GLU A 290 -56.57 -56.61 -2.41
CA GLU A 290 -56.62 -55.70 -1.25
C GLU A 290 -55.23 -55.47 -0.64
N ARG A 291 -54.44 -56.54 -0.44
CA ARG A 291 -53.04 -56.41 0.00
C ARG A 291 -52.22 -55.53 -0.96
N TRP A 292 -52.41 -55.65 -2.27
CA TRP A 292 -51.72 -54.83 -3.26
C TRP A 292 -52.06 -53.34 -3.15
N LYS A 293 -53.34 -52.99 -2.96
CA LYS A 293 -53.78 -51.60 -2.80
C LYS A 293 -53.16 -50.93 -1.56
N HIS A 294 -52.88 -51.71 -0.52
CA HIS A 294 -52.25 -51.22 0.70
C HIS A 294 -50.72 -51.09 0.60
N ILE A 295 -50.07 -51.71 -0.41
CA ILE A 295 -48.64 -51.49 -0.65
C ILE A 295 -48.42 -50.17 -1.37
N GLY A 296 -47.56 -49.33 -0.81
CA GLY A 296 -47.16 -48.05 -1.40
C GLY A 296 -46.54 -48.18 -2.80
N PHE A 297 -46.20 -47.06 -3.42
CA PHE A 297 -45.57 -47.07 -4.75
C PHE A 297 -44.19 -47.74 -4.71
N GLY A 298 -43.80 -48.35 -5.83
CA GLY A 298 -42.44 -48.81 -6.10
C GLY A 298 -41.64 -47.78 -6.91
N PRO A 299 -40.39 -48.07 -7.27
CA PRO A 299 -39.57 -47.22 -8.14
C PRO A 299 -40.26 -47.03 -9.50
N LYS A 300 -40.23 -45.81 -10.07
CA LYS A 300 -40.92 -45.51 -11.36
C LYS A 300 -40.40 -46.29 -12.58
N LYS A 301 -39.27 -46.98 -12.47
CA LYS A 301 -38.56 -47.62 -13.61
C LYS A 301 -38.62 -49.15 -13.60
N GLU A 302 -39.20 -49.77 -12.58
CA GLU A 302 -39.26 -51.23 -12.39
C GLU A 302 -40.70 -51.69 -12.10
#